data_AF-A0A7C1ZCR6-F1
#
_entry.id   AF-A0A7C1ZCR6-F1
#
_cell.length_a   1.000
_cell.length_b   1.000
_cell.length_c   1.000
_cell.angle_alpha   90.00
_cell.angle_beta   90.00
_cell.angle_gamma   90.00
#
_symmetry.space_group_name_H-M   'P 1'
#
loop_
_entity.id
_entity.type
_entity.pdbx_description
1 polymer ?
#
loop_
_entity_poly.entity_id
_entity_poly.type
_entity_poly.pdbx_seq_one_letter_code
_entity_poly.pdbx_strand_id
1 'polypeptide(L)'
;MNLDSQVLEGATVTVSLNSETLTSQTTNPSGEVIFNMGNFSSWSIGDEISITASKTTVGTKTRSLTLTSKPQTLNIQLAQTSDLTYLTEPTKHLLNFSLLTDFEGNKITESNRLPVSSESTLDEPALTNTFDSRNRLSTQTITVKGTQYKRTFTYTGNAFQFTSRSAWIQL
;
A
#
# COMPACT_ATOMS: atom_id res chain seq x y z
N MET A 1 12.16 18.30 4.40
CA MET A 1 10.89 18.70 3.76
C MET A 1 9.82 17.81 4.36
N ASN A 2 8.94 18.39 5.17
CA ASN A 2 7.90 17.65 5.90
C ASN A 2 6.89 17.16 4.87
N LEU A 3 6.73 15.84 4.76
CA LEU A 3 5.60 15.26 4.05
C LEU A 3 4.35 15.74 4.79
N ASP A 4 3.61 16.66 4.20
CA ASP A 4 2.28 17.03 4.68
C ASP A 4 1.47 15.73 4.76
N SER A 5 1.30 15.24 5.99
CA SER A 5 0.42 14.13 6.32
C SER A 5 -1.00 14.59 5.99
N GLN A 6 -1.42 14.45 4.72
CA GLN A 6 -2.80 14.69 4.36
C GLN A 6 -3.66 13.80 5.24
N VAL A 7 -4.43 14.43 6.13
CA VAL A 7 -5.40 13.74 6.98
C VAL A 7 -6.34 12.92 6.11
N LEU A 8 -6.51 11.65 6.43
CA LEU A 8 -7.24 10.72 5.58
C LEU A 8 -8.61 10.40 6.17
N GLU A 9 -9.60 11.23 5.83
CA GLU A 9 -11.01 10.99 6.17
C GLU A 9 -11.59 9.75 5.46
N GLY A 10 -12.52 9.04 6.11
CA GLY A 10 -13.31 7.98 5.47
C GLY A 10 -12.52 6.71 5.14
N ALA A 11 -11.36 6.50 5.77
CA ALA A 11 -10.66 5.22 5.73
C ALA A 11 -11.29 4.24 6.73
N THR A 12 -11.56 3.00 6.30
CA THR A 12 -12.03 1.92 7.16
C THR A 12 -10.86 1.33 7.94
N VAL A 13 -10.97 1.32 9.26
CA VAL A 13 -9.99 0.77 10.20
C VAL A 13 -10.60 -0.41 10.94
N THR A 14 -9.83 -1.49 11.05
CA THR A 14 -10.19 -2.73 11.73
C THR A 14 -9.07 -3.11 12.70
N VAL A 15 -9.43 -3.56 13.90
CA VAL A 15 -8.48 -3.98 14.94
C VAL A 15 -8.78 -5.43 15.33
N SER A 16 -7.76 -6.27 15.36
CA SER A 16 -7.87 -7.68 15.69
C SER A 16 -6.85 -8.12 16.75
N LEU A 17 -7.28 -9.01 17.65
CA LEU A 17 -6.49 -9.64 18.69
C LEU A 17 -6.81 -11.14 18.73
N ASN A 18 -5.81 -12.03 18.66
CA ASN A 18 -5.98 -13.48 18.86
C ASN A 18 -7.15 -14.13 18.08
N SER A 19 -7.46 -13.66 16.87
CA SER A 19 -8.59 -14.04 15.99
C SER A 19 -9.94 -13.35 16.24
N GLU A 20 -10.09 -12.60 17.34
CA GLU A 20 -11.22 -11.70 17.53
C GLU A 20 -10.98 -10.40 16.74
N THR A 21 -12.04 -9.82 16.19
CA THR A 21 -11.97 -8.57 15.43
C THR A 21 -13.07 -7.63 15.91
N LEU A 22 -12.70 -6.41 16.28
CA LEU A 22 -13.67 -5.38 16.62
C LEU A 22 -14.44 -4.94 15.38
N THR A 23 -15.65 -4.44 15.57
CA THR A 23 -16.41 -3.75 14.52
C THR A 23 -15.55 -2.67 13.88
N SER A 24 -15.50 -2.67 12.55
CA SER A 24 -14.74 -1.68 11.80
C SER A 24 -15.33 -0.28 12.00
N GLN A 25 -14.45 0.72 11.97
CA GLN A 25 -14.82 2.13 12.10
C GLN A 25 -14.19 2.93 10.97
N THR A 26 -14.80 4.08 10.63
CA THR A 26 -14.27 4.99 9.62
C THR A 26 -13.59 6.19 10.26
N THR A 27 -12.47 6.64 9.71
CA THR A 27 -11.79 7.86 10.19
C THR A 27 -12.66 9.10 9.98
N ASN A 28 -12.60 10.01 10.95
CA ASN A 28 -13.29 11.31 10.92
C ASN A 28 -12.60 12.30 9.94
N PRO A 29 -13.10 13.54 9.76
CA PRO A 29 -12.47 14.56 8.89
C PRO A 29 -11.02 14.90 9.26
N SER A 30 -10.61 14.69 10.51
CA SER A 30 -9.23 14.84 10.98
C SER A 30 -8.35 13.61 10.74
N GLY A 31 -8.89 12.54 10.14
CA GLY A 31 -8.18 11.28 9.90
C GLY A 31 -8.07 10.36 11.12
N GLU A 32 -8.89 10.57 12.15
CA GLU A 32 -8.77 9.89 13.44
C GLU A 32 -9.90 8.89 13.67
N VAL A 33 -9.62 7.87 14.48
CA VAL A 33 -10.59 6.88 14.97
C VAL A 33 -10.14 6.36 16.34
N ILE A 34 -11.08 6.04 17.22
CA ILE A 34 -10.80 5.55 18.58
C ILE A 34 -11.39 4.15 18.75
N PHE A 35 -10.57 3.22 19.23
CA PHE A 35 -11.00 1.87 19.60
C PHE A 35 -10.87 1.66 21.10
N ASN A 36 -11.89 1.06 21.70
CA ASN A 36 -11.86 0.66 23.11
C ASN A 36 -11.50 -0.83 23.21
N MET A 37 -10.38 -1.16 23.86
CA MET A 37 -9.94 -2.55 24.04
C MET A 37 -10.85 -3.37 24.95
N GLY A 38 -11.67 -2.71 25.79
CA GLY A 38 -12.73 -3.39 26.54
C GLY A 38 -13.82 -4.03 25.66
N ASN A 39 -13.82 -3.77 24.34
CA ASN A 39 -14.72 -4.42 23.40
C ASN A 39 -14.22 -5.80 22.94
N PHE A 40 -12.97 -6.17 23.25
CA PHE A 40 -12.51 -7.55 23.11
C PHE A 40 -13.01 -8.38 24.31
N SER A 41 -13.32 -9.64 24.07
CA SER A 41 -13.72 -10.59 25.12
C SER A 41 -12.65 -10.75 26.21
N SER A 42 -11.37 -10.65 25.83
CA SER A 42 -10.23 -10.63 26.75
C SER A 42 -9.02 -9.95 26.10
N TRP A 43 -8.21 -9.25 26.88
CA TRP A 43 -6.91 -8.73 26.48
C TRP A 43 -5.99 -8.58 27.70
N SER A 44 -4.69 -8.57 27.48
CA SER A 44 -3.66 -8.39 28.51
C SER A 44 -2.58 -7.39 28.08
N ILE A 45 -1.90 -6.78 29.05
CA ILE A 45 -0.68 -6.02 28.77
C ILE A 45 0.36 -6.97 28.17
N GLY A 46 0.98 -6.56 27.06
CA GLY A 46 1.92 -7.38 26.31
C GLY A 46 1.31 -8.12 25.13
N ASP A 47 -0.03 -8.17 25.01
CA ASP A 47 -0.69 -8.71 23.81
C ASP A 47 -0.35 -7.85 22.58
N GLU A 48 -0.15 -8.50 21.44
CA GLU A 48 0.01 -7.81 20.17
C GLU A 48 -1.33 -7.73 19.43
N ILE A 49 -1.79 -6.50 19.16
CA ILE A 49 -2.94 -6.26 18.30
C ILE A 49 -2.47 -5.96 16.87
N SER A 50 -3.27 -6.37 15.90
CA SER A 50 -3.08 -6.02 14.49
C SER A 50 -4.14 -5.01 14.07
N ILE A 51 -3.69 -3.87 13.54
CA ILE A 51 -4.53 -2.76 13.11
C ILE A 51 -4.38 -2.63 11.59
N THR A 52 -5.50 -2.81 10.87
CA THR A 52 -5.56 -2.69 9.41
C THR A 52 -6.40 -1.47 9.03
N ALA A 53 -5.79 -0.51 8.34
CA ALA A 53 -6.47 0.64 7.76
C ALA A 53 -6.54 0.50 6.24
N SER A 54 -7.68 0.87 5.64
CA SER A 54 -7.93 0.75 4.21
C SER A 54 -8.81 1.87 3.69
N LYS A 55 -8.55 2.35 2.47
CA LYS A 55 -9.45 3.25 1.75
C LYS A 55 -9.35 2.95 0.27
N THR A 56 -10.50 2.82 -0.39
CA THR A 56 -10.58 2.61 -1.85
C THR A 56 -9.76 3.69 -2.55
N THR A 57 -9.01 3.31 -3.59
CA THR A 57 -8.08 4.16 -4.36
C THR A 57 -6.89 4.76 -3.61
N VAL A 58 -6.77 4.54 -2.29
CA VAL A 58 -5.63 5.00 -1.46
C VAL A 58 -4.82 3.84 -0.89
N GLY A 59 -5.40 2.63 -0.78
CA GLY A 59 -4.67 1.41 -0.46
C GLY A 59 -5.04 0.82 0.90
N THR A 60 -4.24 -0.12 1.38
CA THR A 60 -4.45 -0.85 2.63
C THR A 60 -3.11 -1.07 3.32
N LYS A 61 -3.08 -0.93 4.66
CA LYS A 61 -1.88 -1.17 5.45
C LYS A 61 -2.23 -1.76 6.81
N THR A 62 -1.44 -2.75 7.21
CA THR A 62 -1.54 -3.39 8.51
C THR A 62 -0.30 -3.09 9.34
N ARG A 63 -0.49 -2.82 10.63
CA ARG A 63 0.57 -2.58 11.61
C ARG A 63 0.22 -3.30 12.91
N SER A 64 1.23 -3.87 13.55
CA SER A 64 1.10 -4.41 14.89
C SER A 64 1.40 -3.34 15.94
N LEU A 65 0.76 -3.46 17.11
CA LEU A 65 1.04 -2.67 18.30
C LEU A 65 0.95 -3.58 19.53
N THR A 66 1.97 -3.55 20.39
CA THR A 66 1.93 -4.22 21.69
C THR A 66 1.15 -3.38 22.71
N LEU A 67 0.17 -3.97 23.37
CA LEU A 67 -0.68 -3.29 24.35
C LEU A 67 0.08 -2.96 25.64
N THR A 68 -0.15 -1.76 26.16
CA THR A 68 0.40 -1.29 27.43
C THR A 68 -0.71 -0.87 28.40
N SER A 69 -0.34 -0.49 29.63
CA SER A 69 -1.29 0.00 30.63
C SER A 69 -1.78 1.44 30.41
N LYS A 70 -1.36 2.11 29.34
CA LYS A 70 -1.70 3.51 29.04
C LYS A 70 -2.39 3.62 27.68
N PRO A 71 -3.17 4.69 27.43
CA PRO A 71 -3.64 5.00 26.08
C PRO A 71 -2.47 5.07 25.10
N GLN A 72 -2.65 4.48 23.91
CA GLN A 72 -1.64 4.42 22.86
C GLN A 72 -2.19 5.03 21.58
N THR A 73 -1.29 5.64 20.81
CA THR A 73 -1.59 6.22 19.49
C THR A 73 -0.69 5.55 18.47
N LEU A 74 -1.26 5.23 17.31
CA LEU A 74 -0.53 4.66 16.19
C LEU A 74 -0.85 5.45 14.92
N ASN A 75 0.20 5.95 14.27
CA ASN A 75 0.07 6.62 12.97
C ASN A 75 0.24 5.59 11.84
N ILE A 76 -0.76 5.47 10.97
CA ILE A 76 -0.72 4.61 9.79
C ILE A 76 -0.82 5.47 8.54
N GLN A 77 0.31 5.59 7.83
CA GLN A 77 0.33 6.17 6.49
C GLN A 77 -0.04 5.10 5.47
N LEU A 78 -1.21 5.25 4.83
CA LEU A 78 -1.58 4.45 3.66
C LEU A 78 -0.73 4.93 2.47
N ALA A 79 -0.13 3.98 1.76
CA ALA A 79 0.48 4.25 0.47
C ALA A 79 -0.51 3.81 -0.61
N GLN A 80 -0.69 4.63 -1.64
CA GLN A 80 -1.47 4.26 -2.82
C GLN A 80 -0.97 2.94 -3.36
N THR A 81 -1.81 1.90 -3.28
CA THR A 81 -1.54 0.64 -3.93
C THR A 81 -2.07 0.70 -5.35
N SER A 82 -1.23 0.44 -6.34
CA SER A 82 -1.71 0.21 -7.69
C SER A 82 -2.39 -1.16 -7.72
N ASP A 83 -3.72 -1.18 -7.67
CA ASP A 83 -4.50 -2.40 -7.86
C ASP A 83 -4.65 -2.63 -9.37
N LEU A 84 -4.03 -3.70 -9.88
CA LEU A 84 -4.17 -4.14 -11.27
C LEU A 84 -4.95 -5.45 -11.28
N THR A 85 -6.07 -5.47 -12.01
CA THR A 85 -6.87 -6.68 -12.23
C THR A 85 -6.48 -7.27 -13.57
N TYR A 86 -6.10 -8.54 -13.56
CA TYR A 86 -5.74 -9.27 -14.77
C TYR A 86 -6.80 -10.33 -15.05
N LEU A 87 -7.19 -10.42 -16.32
CA LEU A 87 -7.96 -11.53 -16.87
C LEU A 87 -6.97 -12.37 -17.68
N THR A 88 -6.80 -13.64 -17.33
CA THR A 88 -5.92 -14.53 -18.08
C THR A 88 -6.66 -15.13 -19.27
N GLU A 89 -6.30 -14.72 -20.48
CA GLU A 89 -6.62 -15.47 -21.69
C GLU A 89 -5.39 -16.32 -22.10
N PRO A 90 -5.54 -17.63 -22.33
CA PRO A 90 -4.43 -18.57 -22.46
C PRO A 90 -3.54 -18.38 -23.71
N THR A 91 -3.92 -17.51 -24.65
CA THR A 91 -3.21 -17.33 -25.94
C THR A 91 -2.57 -15.96 -26.13
N LYS A 92 -2.67 -15.05 -25.15
CA LYS A 92 -2.19 -13.66 -25.31
C LYS A 92 -0.90 -13.41 -24.53
N HIS A 93 0.06 -12.77 -25.20
CA HIS A 93 1.27 -12.25 -24.59
C HIS A 93 0.87 -11.05 -23.72
N LEU A 94 1.20 -11.07 -22.43
CA LEU A 94 0.88 -9.99 -21.49
C LEU A 94 1.94 -8.89 -21.58
N LEU A 95 1.56 -7.72 -22.10
CA LEU A 95 2.33 -6.50 -21.94
C LEU A 95 1.99 -5.89 -20.57
N ASN A 96 2.96 -5.93 -19.65
CA ASN A 96 2.82 -5.34 -18.33
C ASN A 96 3.34 -3.90 -18.35
N PHE A 97 2.43 -2.94 -18.35
CA PHE A 97 2.78 -1.53 -18.16
C PHE A 97 2.71 -1.18 -16.67
N SER A 98 3.73 -0.48 -16.20
CA SER A 98 3.77 0.11 -14.87
C SER A 98 3.63 1.62 -15.02
N LEU A 99 2.40 2.11 -14.88
CA LEU A 99 2.14 3.54 -14.86
C LEU A 99 2.40 4.05 -13.45
N LEU A 100 3.43 4.89 -13.32
CA LEU A 100 3.60 5.73 -12.15
C LEU A 100 2.51 6.81 -12.23
N THR A 101 1.60 6.82 -11.27
CA THR A 101 0.54 7.84 -11.17
C THR A 101 0.93 8.99 -10.24
N ASP A 102 1.93 8.79 -9.39
CA ASP A 102 2.36 9.73 -8.35
C ASP A 102 3.89 9.71 -8.20
N PHE A 103 4.49 10.87 -7.94
CA PHE A 103 5.92 11.07 -7.66
C PHE A 103 6.04 12.02 -6.47
N GLU A 104 6.83 11.63 -5.46
CA GLU A 104 7.00 12.40 -4.20
C GLU A 104 5.66 12.75 -3.51
N GLY A 105 4.65 11.87 -3.61
CA GLY A 105 3.32 12.08 -2.98
C GLY A 105 2.39 13.01 -3.76
N ASN A 106 2.83 13.52 -4.91
CA ASN A 106 2.00 14.35 -5.79
C ASN A 106 1.60 13.55 -7.03
N LYS A 107 0.34 13.70 -7.43
CA LYS A 107 -0.15 13.17 -8.70
C LYS A 107 0.74 13.63 -9.85
N ILE A 108 1.15 12.71 -10.70
CA ILE A 108 1.85 13.03 -11.93
C ILE A 108 0.87 13.75 -12.85
N THR A 109 1.17 15.01 -13.13
CA THR A 109 0.37 15.87 -14.01
C THR A 109 1.29 16.46 -15.08
N GLU A 110 0.73 17.21 -16.01
CA GLU A 110 1.53 17.94 -16.99
C GLU A 110 2.45 18.99 -16.35
N SER A 111 2.06 19.55 -15.20
CA SER A 111 2.85 20.49 -14.40
C SER A 111 3.75 19.81 -13.36
N ASN A 112 3.49 18.54 -13.03
CA ASN A 112 4.27 17.70 -12.11
C ASN A 112 4.64 16.40 -12.81
N ARG A 113 5.33 16.52 -13.94
CA ARG A 113 5.78 15.35 -14.71
C ARG A 113 6.82 14.61 -13.88
N LEU A 114 6.87 13.29 -14.06
CA LEU A 114 8.08 12.56 -13.68
C LEU A 114 9.28 13.28 -14.29
N PRO A 115 10.39 13.41 -13.56
CA PRO A 115 11.62 13.96 -14.09
C PRO A 115 12.32 12.95 -14.99
N VAL A 116 11.58 12.40 -15.95
CA VAL A 116 12.07 11.62 -17.08
C VAL A 116 12.00 12.58 -18.27
N SER A 117 13.16 13.08 -18.70
CA SER A 117 13.23 13.94 -19.89
C SER A 117 12.74 13.15 -21.09
N SER A 118 11.72 13.66 -21.78
CA SER A 118 11.04 13.01 -22.90
C SER A 118 11.89 12.85 -24.18
N GLU A 119 13.20 13.07 -24.10
CA GLU A 119 14.17 12.79 -25.17
C GLU A 119 15.19 11.72 -24.78
N SER A 120 15.20 11.29 -23.52
CA SER A 120 15.85 10.05 -23.13
C SER A 120 14.89 8.93 -23.51
N THR A 121 15.29 8.10 -24.48
CA THR A 121 14.97 6.67 -24.39
C THR A 121 15.18 6.24 -22.93
N LEU A 122 14.50 5.19 -22.45
CA LEU A 122 14.76 4.58 -21.14
C LEU A 122 16.19 3.99 -21.02
N ASP A 123 17.19 4.63 -21.62
CA ASP A 123 18.60 4.44 -21.40
C ASP A 123 18.95 5.07 -20.05
N GLU A 124 18.72 4.24 -19.03
CA GLU A 124 19.03 4.39 -17.62
C GLU A 124 18.24 5.45 -16.85
N PRO A 125 17.26 4.96 -16.07
CA PRO A 125 17.68 4.29 -14.85
C PRO A 125 17.07 2.89 -14.66
N ALA A 126 17.93 1.88 -14.63
CA ALA A 126 17.80 0.54 -14.02
C ALA A 126 16.39 0.06 -13.58
N LEU A 127 15.44 -0.06 -14.51
CA LEU A 127 14.20 -0.80 -14.25
C LEU A 127 14.53 -2.28 -14.11
N THR A 128 14.45 -2.81 -12.90
CA THR A 128 14.60 -4.25 -12.67
C THR A 128 13.25 -4.85 -12.34
N ASN A 129 12.77 -5.73 -13.20
CA ASN A 129 11.58 -6.55 -12.96
C ASN A 129 12.02 -7.97 -12.62
N THR A 130 11.49 -8.53 -11.54
CA THR A 130 11.64 -9.94 -11.20
C THR A 130 10.30 -10.60 -11.31
N PHE A 131 10.24 -11.81 -11.87
CA PHE A 131 9.01 -12.57 -12.02
C PHE A 131 9.00 -13.78 -11.08
N ASP A 132 7.81 -14.20 -10.64
CA ASP A 132 7.64 -15.42 -9.84
C ASP A 132 7.61 -16.68 -10.73
N SER A 133 7.47 -17.85 -10.11
CA SER A 133 7.41 -19.15 -10.81
C SER A 133 6.19 -19.31 -11.73
N ARG A 134 5.21 -18.40 -11.65
CA ARG A 134 4.03 -18.33 -12.53
C ARG A 134 4.17 -17.23 -13.59
N ASN A 135 5.38 -16.70 -13.77
CA ASN A 135 5.70 -15.60 -14.68
C ASN A 135 4.90 -14.31 -14.39
N ARG A 136 4.51 -14.08 -13.14
CA ARG A 136 3.86 -12.84 -12.70
C ARG A 136 4.91 -11.90 -12.13
N LEU A 137 4.75 -10.59 -12.34
CA LEU A 137 5.68 -9.59 -11.83
C LEU A 137 5.74 -9.65 -10.30
N SER A 138 6.85 -10.08 -9.72
CA SER A 138 7.04 -10.25 -8.28
C SER A 138 7.55 -8.98 -7.61
N THR A 139 8.59 -8.38 -8.20
CA THR A 139 9.16 -7.12 -7.70
C THR A 139 9.50 -6.21 -8.86
N GLN A 140 9.43 -4.91 -8.60
CA GLN A 140 9.90 -3.89 -9.52
C GLN A 140 10.74 -2.88 -8.75
N THR A 141 11.94 -2.61 -9.26
CA THR A 141 12.82 -1.55 -8.78
C THR A 141 13.01 -0.52 -9.88
N ILE A 142 12.90 0.76 -9.54
CA ILE A 142 13.24 1.88 -10.41
C ILE A 142 14.23 2.77 -9.68
N THR A 143 15.15 3.39 -10.41
CA THR A 143 15.96 4.49 -9.87
C THR A 143 15.40 5.79 -10.44
N VAL A 144 15.15 6.81 -9.63
CA VAL A 144 14.71 8.13 -10.11
C VAL A 144 15.63 9.17 -9.49
N LYS A 145 16.35 9.93 -10.33
CA LYS A 145 17.33 10.93 -9.87
C LYS A 145 18.37 10.37 -8.87
N GLY A 146 18.80 9.12 -9.06
CA GLY A 146 19.76 8.45 -8.16
C GLY A 146 19.16 7.84 -6.90
N THR A 147 17.86 8.02 -6.64
CA THR A 147 17.14 7.36 -5.53
C THR A 147 16.43 6.10 -6.02
N GLN A 148 16.63 4.97 -5.33
CA GLN A 148 15.94 3.73 -5.68
C GLN A 148 14.58 3.62 -4.99
N TYR A 149 13.60 3.14 -5.74
CA TYR A 149 12.28 2.79 -5.24
C TYR A 149 12.01 1.34 -5.63
N LYS A 150 11.49 0.57 -4.68
CA LYS A 150 11.07 -0.82 -4.86
C LYS A 150 9.60 -0.97 -4.54
N ARG A 151 8.92 -1.81 -5.30
CA ARG A 151 7.62 -2.35 -4.92
C ARG A 151 7.59 -3.87 -5.07
N THR A 152 6.87 -4.51 -4.16
CA THR A 152 6.61 -5.94 -4.17
C THR A 152 5.14 -6.16 -4.46
N PHE A 153 4.83 -7.09 -5.35
CA PHE A 153 3.45 -7.39 -5.76
C PHE A 153 2.91 -8.57 -4.95
N THR A 154 1.74 -8.37 -4.34
CA THR A 154 0.96 -9.43 -3.71
C THR A 154 -0.27 -9.72 -4.56
N TYR A 155 -0.48 -10.99 -4.88
CA TYR A 155 -1.57 -11.44 -5.75
C TYR A 155 -2.65 -12.14 -4.94
N THR A 156 -3.90 -11.75 -5.16
CA THR A 156 -5.09 -12.42 -4.59
C THR A 156 -6.08 -12.74 -5.70
N GLY A 157 -6.77 -13.87 -5.61
CA GLY A 157 -7.73 -14.31 -6.63
C GLY A 157 -7.54 -15.78 -7.01
N ASN A 158 -8.12 -16.16 -8.15
CA ASN A 158 -8.08 -17.51 -8.70
C ASN A 158 -7.23 -17.57 -9.98
N ALA A 159 -7.21 -18.73 -10.64
CA ALA A 159 -6.41 -18.94 -11.84
C ALA A 159 -6.83 -18.08 -13.05
N PHE A 160 -8.07 -17.58 -13.07
CA PHE A 160 -8.69 -16.89 -14.19
C PHE A 160 -8.78 -15.37 -13.98
N GLN A 161 -8.84 -14.95 -12.71
CA GLN A 161 -8.91 -13.55 -12.32
C GLN A 161 -8.12 -13.34 -11.04
N PHE A 162 -7.17 -12.42 -11.09
CA PHE A 162 -6.40 -12.03 -9.91
C PHE A 162 -6.16 -10.52 -9.88
N THR A 163 -6.09 -10.00 -8.66
CA THR A 163 -5.74 -8.62 -8.34
C THR A 163 -4.33 -8.62 -7.77
N SER A 164 -3.44 -7.85 -8.39
CA SER A 164 -2.14 -7.54 -7.82
C SER A 164 -2.21 -6.24 -7.04
N ARG A 165 -1.63 -6.21 -5.84
CA ARG A 165 -1.43 -5.00 -5.03
C ARG A 165 0.05 -4.76 -4.81
N SER A 166 0.48 -3.52 -4.85
CA SER A 166 1.87 -3.13 -4.61
C SER A 166 1.96 -1.69 -4.15
N ALA A 167 2.97 -1.35 -3.35
CA ALA A 167 3.26 0.02 -2.94
C ALA A 167 4.73 0.33 -3.18
N TRP A 168 5.04 1.55 -3.61
CA TRP A 168 6.42 2.02 -3.74
C TRP A 168 7.01 2.33 -2.36
N ILE A 169 8.23 1.83 -2.15
CA ILE A 169 9.04 2.05 -0.95
C ILE A 169 10.39 2.56 -1.44
N GLN A 170 10.82 3.70 -0.93
CA GLN A 170 12.18 4.18 -1.15
C GLN A 170 13.18 3.24 -0.45
N LEU A 171 14.23 2.83 -1.17
CA LEU A 171 15.33 2.00 -0.65
C LEU A 171 16.40 2.84 0.03
#